data_AF-A0A3D0XYW1-F1
#
_entry.id   AF-A0A3D0XYW1-F1
#
_cell.length_a   1.000
_cell.length_b   1.000
_cell.length_c   1.000
_cell.angle_alpha   90.00
_cell.angle_beta   90.00
_cell.angle_gamma   90.00
#
_symmetry.space_group_name_H-M   'P 1'
#
loop_
_entity.id
_entity.type
_entity.pdbx_description
1 polymer ?
#
loop_
_entity_poly.entity_id
_entity_poly.type
_entity_poly.pdbx_seq_one_letter_code
_entity_poly.pdbx_strand_id
1 'polypeptide(L)'
;MENEYIRESKILDKTEDEKKSELMQNIIYTKRLLMQSHVNFEYAENGLIDYYTYNIKANQAKLDYLIKQAKDLGLIIDEVRVNFIIIY
;
A
#
# COMPACT_ATOMS: atom_id res chain seq x y z
N MET A 1 -14.41 32.35 -27.93
CA MET A 1 -14.41 31.21 -27.00
C MET A 1 -14.12 31.78 -25.63
N GLU A 2 -15.15 31.87 -24.80
CA GLU A 2 -15.06 32.37 -23.44
C GLU A 2 -14.52 31.22 -22.59
N ASN A 3 -13.35 31.40 -21.96
CA ASN A 3 -12.79 30.39 -21.07
C ASN A 3 -13.63 30.40 -19.79
N GLU A 4 -14.57 29.47 -19.67
CA GLU A 4 -15.32 29.25 -18.42
C GLU A 4 -14.32 28.91 -17.31
N TYR A 5 -14.18 29.83 -16.35
CA TYR A 5 -13.39 29.62 -15.16
C TYR A 5 -14.05 28.52 -14.31
N ILE A 6 -13.46 27.33 -14.31
CA ILE A 6 -13.85 26.25 -13.40
C ILE A 6 -13.52 26.74 -11.99
N ARG A 7 -14.54 27.13 -11.21
CA ARG A 7 -14.37 27.47 -9.78
C ARG A 7 -13.71 26.29 -9.09
N GLU A 8 -12.65 26.56 -8.32
CA GLU A 8 -12.05 25.60 -7.40
C GLU A 8 -13.17 24.93 -6.58
N SER A 9 -13.35 23.63 -6.79
CA SER A 9 -14.22 22.82 -5.96
C SER A 9 -13.60 22.77 -4.56
N LYS A 10 -14.40 23.07 -3.53
CA LYS A 10 -13.96 22.86 -2.15
C LYS A 10 -13.57 21.39 -1.99
N ILE A 11 -12.29 21.12 -1.77
CA ILE A 11 -11.83 19.81 -1.33
C ILE A 11 -12.45 19.60 0.04
N LEU A 12 -13.42 18.68 0.13
CA LEU A 12 -14.01 18.30 1.42
C LEU A 12 -12.94 17.54 2.21
N ASP A 13 -12.64 18.01 3.42
CA ASP A 13 -11.75 17.30 4.32
C ASP A 13 -12.33 15.93 4.68
N LYS A 14 -11.50 14.90 4.60
CA LYS A 14 -11.88 13.55 5.01
C LYS A 14 -12.18 13.52 6.51
N THR A 15 -13.22 12.81 6.87
CA THR A 15 -13.51 12.46 8.27
C THR A 15 -12.41 11.55 8.83
N GLU A 16 -12.30 11.49 10.17
CA GLU A 16 -11.32 10.61 10.83
C GLU A 16 -11.54 9.13 10.51
N ASP A 17 -12.79 8.70 10.32
CA ASP A 17 -13.11 7.32 9.95
C ASP A 17 -12.73 7.01 8.50
N GLU A 18 -12.91 7.95 7.57
CA GLU A 18 -12.41 7.81 6.19
C GLU A 18 -10.89 7.73 6.14
N LYS A 19 -10.18 8.55 6.93
CA LYS A 19 -8.71 8.48 7.04
C LYS A 19 -8.25 7.12 7.59
N LYS A 20 -8.93 6.59 8.61
CA LYS A 20 -8.63 5.25 9.16
C LYS A 20 -8.90 4.13 8.15
N SER A 21 -10.02 4.23 7.42
CA SER A 21 -10.37 3.26 6.37
C SER A 21 -9.34 3.26 5.24
N GLU A 22 -8.94 4.44 4.78
CA GLU A 22 -7.89 4.60 3.77
C GLU A 22 -6.53 4.08 4.25
N LEU A 23 -6.15 4.35 5.50
CA LEU A 23 -4.94 3.81 6.11
C LEU A 23 -4.95 2.28 6.08
N MET A 24 -6.07 1.65 6.46
CA MET A 24 -6.22 0.19 6.43
C MET A 24 -6.11 -0.36 5.00
N GLN A 25 -6.76 0.28 4.02
CA GLN A 25 -6.66 -0.11 2.61
C GLN A 25 -5.21 -0.01 2.11
N ASN A 26 -4.49 1.05 2.46
CA ASN A 26 -3.10 1.26 2.10
C ASN A 26 -2.18 0.18 2.71
N ILE A 27 -2.43 -0.24 3.95
CA ILE A 27 -1.69 -1.34 4.60
C ILE A 27 -1.90 -2.64 3.84
N ILE A 28 -3.16 -3.00 3.56
CA ILE A 28 -3.51 -4.24 2.84
C ILE A 28 -2.88 -4.23 1.45
N TYR A 29 -3.00 -3.12 0.73
CA TYR A 29 -2.46 -2.98 -0.62
C TYR A 29 -0.92 -3.07 -0.63
N THR A 30 -0.24 -2.36 0.26
CA THR A 30 1.23 -2.38 0.37
C THR A 30 1.74 -3.79 0.72
N LYS A 31 1.04 -4.50 1.62
CA LYS A 31 1.35 -5.91 1.94
C LYS A 31 1.22 -6.81 0.71
N ARG A 32 0.17 -6.65 -0.10
CA ARG A 32 0.00 -7.42 -1.35
C ARG A 32 1.12 -7.13 -2.35
N LEU A 33 1.49 -5.86 -2.54
CA LEU A 33 2.60 -5.48 -3.42
C LEU A 33 3.93 -6.07 -2.97
N LEU A 34 4.18 -6.05 -1.65
CA LEU A 34 5.38 -6.65 -1.07
C LEU A 34 5.42 -8.16 -1.36
N MET A 35 4.33 -8.88 -1.09
CA MET A 35 4.23 -10.31 -1.37
C MET A 35 4.43 -10.62 -2.86
N GLN A 36 3.80 -9.86 -3.75
CA GLN A 36 3.98 -10.04 -5.20
C GLN A 36 5.42 -9.74 -5.64
N SER A 37 6.05 -8.72 -5.05
CA SER A 37 7.45 -8.39 -5.37
C SER A 37 8.39 -9.52 -4.94
N HIS A 38 8.13 -10.16 -3.79
CA HIS A 38 8.87 -11.35 -3.37
C HIS A 38 8.67 -12.53 -4.31
N VAL A 39 7.42 -12.87 -4.64
CA VAL A 39 7.13 -13.97 -5.58
C VAL A 39 7.80 -13.70 -6.93
N ASN A 40 7.68 -12.49 -7.48
CA ASN A 40 8.29 -12.17 -8.77
C ASN A 40 9.82 -12.14 -8.72
N PHE A 41 10.41 -11.76 -7.58
CA PHE A 41 11.86 -11.79 -7.39
C PHE A 41 12.42 -13.21 -7.50
N GLU A 42 11.71 -14.22 -7.01
CA GLU A 42 12.13 -15.63 -7.10
C GLU A 42 12.29 -16.11 -8.56
N TYR A 43 11.54 -15.54 -9.49
CA TYR A 43 11.57 -15.88 -10.92
C TYR A 43 12.21 -14.79 -11.79
N ALA A 44 12.86 -13.79 -11.18
CA ALA A 44 13.38 -12.64 -11.91
C ALA A 44 14.62 -13.02 -12.74
N GLU A 45 14.61 -12.64 -14.01
CA GLU A 45 15.82 -12.64 -14.84
C GLU A 45 16.80 -11.55 -14.38
N ASN A 46 18.09 -11.69 -14.70
CA ASN A 46 19.17 -10.81 -14.20
C ASN A 46 18.89 -9.30 -14.36
N GLY A 47 18.16 -8.88 -15.41
CA GLY A 47 17.82 -7.46 -15.63
C GLY A 47 16.75 -6.89 -14.69
N LEU A 48 16.02 -7.74 -13.96
CA LEU A 48 14.91 -7.34 -13.09
C LEU A 48 15.21 -7.50 -11.59
N ILE A 49 16.35 -8.10 -11.24
CA ILE A 49 16.76 -8.34 -9.84
C ILE A 49 16.80 -7.03 -9.04
N ASP A 50 17.46 -5.99 -9.57
CA ASP A 50 17.58 -4.70 -8.88
C ASP A 50 16.22 -4.01 -8.72
N TYR A 51 15.37 -4.11 -9.76
CA TYR A 51 14.03 -3.56 -9.75
C TYR A 51 13.18 -4.18 -8.63
N TYR A 52 13.12 -5.51 -8.55
CA TYR A 52 12.35 -6.19 -7.51
C TYR A 52 12.98 -6.03 -6.13
N THR A 53 14.31 -5.99 -6.01
CA THR A 53 15.01 -5.68 -4.76
C THR A 53 14.63 -4.31 -4.22
N TYR A 54 14.61 -3.29 -5.08
CA TYR A 54 14.18 -1.95 -4.71
C TYR A 54 12.72 -1.96 -4.25
N ASN A 55 11.82 -2.59 -5.02
CA ASN A 55 10.40 -2.65 -4.69
C ASN A 55 10.12 -3.37 -3.36
N ILE A 56 10.84 -4.46 -3.07
CA ILE A 56 10.75 -5.16 -1.78
C ILE A 56 11.13 -4.20 -0.65
N LYS A 57 12.30 -3.56 -0.73
CA LYS A 57 12.79 -2.65 0.32
C LYS A 57 11.86 -1.45 0.51
N ALA A 58 11.39 -0.85 -0.58
CA ALA A 58 10.49 0.30 -0.53
C ALA A 58 9.12 -0.07 0.06
N ASN A 59 8.53 -1.18 -0.37
CA ASN A 59 7.23 -1.62 0.15
C ASN A 59 7.32 -2.10 1.61
N GLN A 60 8.42 -2.74 2.02
CA GLN A 60 8.65 -3.09 3.42
C GLN A 60 8.72 -1.83 4.30
N ALA A 61 9.56 -0.85 3.94
CA ALA A 61 9.68 0.40 4.70
C ALA A 61 8.35 1.17 4.77
N LYS A 62 7.60 1.20 3.66
CA LYS A 62 6.25 1.79 3.62
C LYS A 62 5.28 1.04 4.54
N LEU A 63 5.28 -0.29 4.51
CA LEU A 63 4.41 -1.10 5.35
C LEU A 63 4.70 -0.88 6.84
N ASP A 64 5.98 -0.85 7.23
CA ASP A 64 6.41 -0.58 8.60
C ASP A 64 5.91 0.79 9.09
N TYR A 65 6.04 1.81 8.24
CA TYR A 65 5.55 3.15 8.54
C TYR A 65 4.02 3.20 8.70
N LEU A 66 3.27 2.55 7.81
CA LEU A 66 1.80 2.53 7.88
C LEU A 66 1.30 1.76 9.10
N ILE A 67 1.96 0.65 9.47
CA ILE A 67 1.65 -0.10 10.69
C ILE A 67 1.93 0.75 11.93
N LYS A 68 3.04 1.50 11.94
CA LYS A 68 3.34 2.43 13.03
C LYS A 68 2.24 3.49 13.17
N GLN A 69 1.84 4.14 12.07
CA GLN A 69 0.73 5.10 12.10
C GLN A 69 -0.56 4.50 12.63
N ALA A 70 -0.91 3.28 12.21
CA ALA A 70 -2.12 2.62 12.68
C ALA A 70 -2.08 2.35 14.20
N LYS A 71 -0.93 1.93 14.72
CA LYS A 71 -0.72 1.75 16.18
C LYS A 71 -0.82 3.07 16.94
N ASP A 72 -0.24 4.15 16.40
CA ASP A 72 -0.32 5.49 17.01
C ASP A 72 -1.78 6.01 17.06
N LEU A 73 -2.64 5.54 16.16
CA LEU A 73 -4.10 5.80 16.15
C LEU A 73 -4.91 4.82 17.01
N GLY A 74 -4.27 3.89 17.73
CA GLY A 74 -4.92 2.89 18.57
C GLY A 74 -5.59 1.76 17.80
N LEU A 75 -5.28 1.57 16.52
CA LEU A 75 -5.79 0.45 15.72
C LEU A 75 -5.02 -0.82 16.07
N ILE A 76 -5.76 -1.91 16.29
CA ILE A 76 -5.18 -3.25 16.46
C ILE A 76 -5.06 -3.88 15.08
N ILE A 77 -3.83 -4.19 14.67
CA ILE A 77 -3.55 -4.92 13.44
C ILE A 77 -3.11 -6.33 13.83
N ASP A 78 -4.03 -7.28 13.71
CA ASP A 78 -3.69 -8.70 13.81
C ASP A 78 -3.15 -9.19 12.46
N GLU A 79 -2.15 -10.07 12.51
CA GLU A 79 -1.62 -10.73 11.32
C GLU A 79 -2.70 -11.59 10.66
N VAL A 80 -3.42 -11.04 9.68
CA VAL A 80 -4.19 -11.87 8.74
C VAL A 80 -3.19 -12.63 7.88
N ARG A 81 -2.93 -13.89 8.23
CA ARG A 81 -2.27 -14.86 7.35
C ARG A 81 -3.22 -15.18 6.21
N VAL A 82 -3.01 -14.53 5.07
CA VAL A 82 -3.64 -14.96 3.82
C VAL A 82 -2.77 -16.08 3.26
N ASN A 83 -3.12 -17.33 3.60
CA ASN A 83 -2.54 -18.51 2.95
C ASN A 83 -3.06 -18.55 1.50
N PHE A 84 -2.26 -18.07 0.56
CA PHE A 84 -2.48 -18.38 -0.85
C PHE A 84 -1.97 -19.80 -1.10
N ILE A 85 -2.86 -20.77 -1.05
CA ILE A 85 -2.62 -22.10 -1.61
C ILE A 85 -2.54 -21.91 -3.12
N ILE A 86 -1.33 -21.93 -3.68
CA ILE A 86 -1.12 -22.09 -5.12
C ILE A 86 -1.36 -23.58 -5.39
N ILE A 87 -2.47 -23.88 -6.04
CA ILE A 87 -2.75 -25.21 -6.59
C ILE A 87 -1.88 -25.34 -7.85
N TYR A 88 -0.95 -26.30 -7.86
CA TYR A 88 -0.17 -26.70 -9.04
C TYR A 88 -1.02 -27.51 -10.02
#